data_AF-A0A433QE65-F1
#
_entry.id   AF-A0A433QE65-F1
#
_cell.length_a   1.000
_cell.length_b   1.000
_cell.length_c   1.000
_cell.angle_alpha   90.00
_cell.angle_beta   90.00
_cell.angle_gamma   90.00
#
_symmetry.space_group_name_H-M   'P 1'
#
loop_
_entity.id
_entity.type
_entity.pdbx_description
1 polymer ?
#
loop_
_entity_poly.entity_id
_entity_poly.type
_entity_poly.pdbx_seq_one_letter_code
_entity_poly.pdbx_strand_id
1 'polypeptide(L)'
;MALKQSTTYTDIVGLVDRIRAGVEYEVQEHGSEAQRVAFDFRPTMLPDDRAEERDVLVQAGFIKPEEEGESEGEEARVEAEIRRLLDETRDFIDSPDFQTVLRSCLDEVFSLFLPNTFAKTFFPLDPPAFDVPKIREITRQEEEDRTVPVAVPFANLLPAVSRQVHLVVNGTPNEYVKTLAYIKELQGFSAIIYSSFEEVVAAA
;
A
#
# COMPACT_ATOMS: atom_id res chain seq x y z
N MET A 1 -20.47 8.76 -8.57
CA MET A 1 -20.17 9.90 -9.49
C MET A 1 -20.68 9.57 -10.88
N ALA A 2 -21.20 10.55 -11.61
CA ALA A 2 -21.63 10.35 -13.00
C ALA A 2 -20.42 10.45 -13.95
N LEU A 3 -20.36 9.63 -15.00
CA LEU A 3 -19.22 9.58 -15.94
C LEU A 3 -18.92 10.93 -16.62
N LYS A 4 -19.96 11.75 -16.83
CA LYS A 4 -19.86 13.07 -17.47
C LYS A 4 -19.58 14.20 -16.48
N GLN A 5 -19.50 13.90 -15.18
CA GLN A 5 -19.27 14.91 -14.15
C GLN A 5 -17.85 15.48 -14.32
N SER A 6 -17.76 16.80 -14.37
CA SER A 6 -16.48 17.51 -14.35
C SER A 6 -15.86 17.37 -12.96
N THR A 7 -14.61 16.94 -12.91
CA THR A 7 -13.90 16.56 -11.67
C THR A 7 -12.56 17.30 -11.62
N THR A 8 -12.28 17.96 -10.49
CA THR A 8 -11.01 18.65 -10.25
C THR A 8 -9.98 17.72 -9.60
N TYR A 9 -8.71 18.13 -9.54
CA TYR A 9 -7.68 17.36 -8.83
C TYR A 9 -8.04 17.15 -7.34
N THR A 10 -8.55 18.19 -6.67
CA THR A 10 -8.98 18.11 -5.26
C THR A 10 -10.12 17.11 -5.05
N ASP A 11 -11.06 17.02 -6.00
CA ASP A 11 -12.14 16.04 -5.95
C ASP A 11 -11.60 14.60 -6.05
N ILE A 12 -10.55 14.39 -6.84
CA ILE A 12 -9.88 13.09 -7.00
C ILE A 12 -9.13 12.72 -5.73
N VAL A 13 -8.36 13.65 -5.16
CA VAL A 13 -7.67 13.44 -3.88
C VAL A 13 -8.68 13.03 -2.81
N GLY A 14 -9.76 13.80 -2.65
CA GLY A 14 -10.81 13.48 -1.69
C GLY A 14 -11.57 12.17 -2.01
N LEU A 15 -11.65 11.76 -3.28
CA LEU A 15 -12.21 10.45 -3.65
C LEU A 15 -11.27 9.31 -3.24
N VAL A 16 -9.98 9.44 -3.53
CA VAL A 16 -8.97 8.45 -3.15
C VAL A 16 -8.89 8.34 -1.63
N ASP A 17 -8.87 9.46 -0.90
CA ASP A 17 -8.86 9.46 0.57
C ASP A 17 -10.09 8.76 1.16
N ARG A 18 -11.27 8.95 0.57
CA ARG A 18 -12.48 8.21 0.99
C ARG A 18 -12.40 6.72 0.70
N ILE A 19 -11.83 6.32 -0.43
CA ILE A 19 -11.63 4.91 -0.77
C ILE A 19 -10.64 4.30 0.22
N ARG A 20 -9.50 4.95 0.46
CA ARG A 20 -8.51 4.55 1.46
C ARG A 20 -9.14 4.41 2.83
N ALA A 21 -9.89 5.41 3.29
CA ALA A 21 -10.57 5.36 4.58
C ALA A 21 -11.64 4.25 4.68
N GLY A 22 -12.16 3.76 3.56
CA GLY A 22 -13.10 2.64 3.52
C GLY A 22 -12.44 1.25 3.42
N VAL A 23 -11.16 1.19 3.07
CA VAL A 23 -10.38 -0.05 2.97
C VAL A 23 -9.47 -0.23 4.19
N GLU A 24 -8.81 0.85 4.61
CA GLU A 24 -7.84 0.84 5.70
C GLU A 24 -8.51 0.86 7.08
N TYR A 25 -9.81 1.17 7.16
CA TYR A 25 -10.53 1.27 8.43
C TYR A 25 -11.91 0.65 8.36
N GLU A 26 -12.28 -0.02 9.44
CA GLU A 26 -13.60 -0.62 9.64
C GLU A 26 -14.30 -0.06 10.87
N VAL A 27 -15.63 -0.18 10.89
CA VAL A 27 -16.45 0.20 12.05
C VAL A 27 -16.46 -1.00 12.98
N GLN A 28 -16.05 -0.80 14.23
CA GLN A 28 -16.09 -1.85 15.24
C GLN A 28 -17.55 -2.33 15.42
N GLU A 29 -17.80 -3.64 15.50
CA GLU A 29 -19.15 -4.25 15.52
C GLU A 29 -20.14 -3.62 16.52
N HIS A 30 -19.64 -3.04 17.60
CA HIS A 30 -20.44 -2.38 18.65
C HIS A 30 -20.08 -0.89 18.84
N GLY A 31 -19.27 -0.33 17.95
CA GLY A 31 -18.81 1.05 17.99
C GLY A 31 -19.72 2.00 17.20
N SER A 32 -19.70 3.28 17.55
CA SER A 32 -20.28 4.33 16.69
C SER A 32 -19.45 4.52 15.42
N GLU A 33 -20.03 5.09 14.35
CA GLU A 33 -19.28 5.44 13.12
C GLU A 33 -18.04 6.32 13.38
N ALA A 34 -18.00 7.03 14.52
CA ALA A 34 -16.87 7.86 14.92
C ALA A 34 -15.68 7.05 15.47
N GLN A 35 -15.86 5.76 15.76
CA GLN A 35 -14.84 4.90 16.35
C GLN A 35 -14.45 3.82 15.33
N ARG A 36 -13.57 4.20 14.41
CA ARG A 36 -13.00 3.30 13.41
C ARG A 36 -11.69 2.72 13.89
N VAL A 37 -11.47 1.45 13.59
CA VAL A 37 -10.21 0.73 13.85
C VAL A 37 -9.52 0.42 12.52
N ALA A 38 -8.21 0.22 12.57
CA ALA A 38 -7.46 -0.20 11.39
C ALA A 38 -7.95 -1.59 10.94
N PHE A 39 -8.13 -1.77 9.64
CA PHE A 39 -8.53 -3.04 9.06
C PHE A 39 -7.42 -4.10 9.24
N ASP A 40 -7.80 -5.32 9.61
CA ASP A 40 -6.85 -6.42 9.74
C ASP A 40 -6.49 -6.99 8.36
N PHE A 41 -5.30 -6.65 7.87
CA PHE A 41 -4.76 -7.17 6.61
C PHE A 41 -4.10 -8.54 6.75
N ARG A 42 -3.90 -9.05 7.98
CA ARG A 42 -3.17 -10.31 8.24
C ARG A 42 -3.77 -11.52 7.49
N PRO A 43 -5.10 -11.71 7.39
CA PRO A 43 -5.69 -12.83 6.63
C PRO A 43 -5.36 -12.80 5.13
N THR A 44 -4.95 -11.64 4.58
CA THR A 44 -4.50 -11.53 3.19
C THR A 44 -3.01 -11.86 3.03
N MET A 45 -2.25 -11.83 4.13
CA MET A 45 -0.79 -11.99 4.13
C MET A 45 -0.35 -13.39 4.59
N LEU A 46 -1.02 -13.95 5.59
CA LEU A 46 -0.66 -15.21 6.24
C LEU A 46 -1.90 -16.10 6.46
N PRO A 47 -1.73 -17.43 6.45
CA PRO A 47 -2.77 -18.36 6.88
C PRO A 47 -3.22 -18.08 8.33
N ASP A 48 -4.52 -18.20 8.59
CA ASP A 48 -5.09 -17.93 9.92
C ASP A 48 -5.13 -19.17 10.83
N ASP A 49 -5.21 -20.36 10.25
CA ASP A 49 -5.33 -21.62 10.98
C ASP A 49 -4.44 -22.74 10.46
N ARG A 50 -4.30 -23.79 11.28
CA ARG A 50 -3.43 -24.95 10.99
C ARG A 50 -3.83 -25.72 9.74
N ALA A 51 -5.11 -25.74 9.38
CA ALA A 51 -5.56 -26.43 8.19
C ALA A 51 -5.10 -25.67 6.95
N GLU A 52 -5.26 -24.35 6.95
CA GLU A 52 -4.78 -23.48 5.88
C GLU A 52 -3.25 -23.47 5.77
N GLU A 53 -2.52 -23.41 6.90
CA GLU A 53 -1.06 -23.58 6.94
C GLU A 53 -0.63 -24.87 6.21
N ARG A 54 -1.25 -26.00 6.58
CA ARG A 54 -0.94 -27.30 5.99
C ARG A 54 -1.27 -27.35 4.51
N ASP A 55 -2.41 -26.79 4.11
CA ASP A 55 -2.82 -26.74 2.71
C ASP A 55 -1.82 -25.93 1.87
N VAL A 56 -1.31 -24.81 2.39
CA VAL A 56 -0.25 -24.03 1.74
C VAL A 56 1.05 -24.82 1.65
N LEU A 57 1.44 -25.54 2.71
CA LEU A 57 2.65 -26.38 2.70
C LEU A 57 2.57 -27.55 1.71
N VAL A 58 1.38 -28.16 1.57
CA VAL A 58 1.13 -29.19 0.56
C VAL A 58 1.18 -28.60 -0.86
N GLN A 59 0.55 -27.44 -1.09
CA GLN A 59 0.59 -26.75 -2.38
C GLN A 59 2.01 -26.31 -2.77
N ALA A 60 2.81 -25.91 -1.79
CA ALA A 60 4.22 -25.55 -1.98
C ALA A 60 5.14 -26.78 -2.13
N GLY A 61 4.64 -27.99 -1.91
CA GLY A 61 5.38 -29.25 -2.08
C GLY A 61 6.31 -29.60 -0.91
N PHE A 62 6.14 -28.97 0.26
CA PHE A 62 6.91 -29.28 1.46
C PHE A 62 6.40 -30.52 2.20
N ILE A 63 5.10 -30.82 2.08
CA ILE A 63 4.43 -31.95 2.73
C ILE A 63 3.68 -32.74 1.65
N LYS A 64 3.73 -34.07 1.71
CA LYS A 64 2.93 -34.91 0.83
C LYS A 64 1.49 -34.99 1.33
N PRO A 65 0.48 -34.94 0.45
CA PRO A 65 -0.88 -35.24 0.85
C PRO A 65 -0.91 -36.68 1.40
N GLU A 66 -1.44 -36.84 2.61
CA GLU A 66 -1.52 -38.07 3.43
C GLU A 66 -1.35 -39.37 2.62
N GLU A 67 -0.11 -39.79 2.39
CA GLU A 67 0.25 -41.13 1.93
C GLU A 67 0.94 -41.84 3.12
N GLU A 68 0.37 -42.98 3.48
CA GLU A 68 0.66 -43.74 4.69
C GLU A 68 2.14 -44.15 4.79
N GLY A 69 2.77 -43.77 5.89
CA GLY A 69 3.98 -44.39 6.41
C GLY A 69 5.29 -43.83 5.85
N GLU A 70 6.20 -43.56 6.79
CA GLU A 70 7.64 -43.34 6.55
C GLU A 70 8.13 -41.90 6.30
N SER A 71 7.67 -40.91 7.07
CA SER A 71 8.54 -39.79 7.54
C SER A 71 7.93 -38.90 8.64
N GLU A 72 7.20 -39.46 9.61
CA GLU A 72 6.46 -38.67 10.62
C GLU A 72 7.36 -37.78 11.52
N GLY A 73 8.66 -38.07 11.63
CA GLY A 73 9.55 -37.38 12.57
C GLY A 73 10.17 -36.08 12.04
N GLU A 74 10.53 -36.02 10.75
CA GLU A 74 11.21 -34.86 10.16
C GLU A 74 10.20 -33.84 9.62
N GLU A 75 9.14 -34.29 8.94
CA GLU A 75 8.06 -33.43 8.46
C GLU A 75 7.33 -32.74 9.61
N ALA A 76 7.06 -33.45 10.72
CA ALA A 76 6.43 -32.85 11.91
C ALA A 76 7.34 -31.83 12.61
N ARG A 77 8.67 -32.01 12.55
CA ARG A 77 9.62 -31.02 13.08
C ARG A 77 9.66 -29.77 12.22
N VAL A 78 9.70 -29.93 10.90
CA VAL A 78 9.64 -28.81 9.94
C VAL A 78 8.33 -28.05 10.10
N GLU A 79 7.19 -28.74 10.22
CA GLU A 79 5.90 -28.10 10.47
C GLU A 79 5.90 -27.32 11.78
N ALA A 80 6.47 -27.88 12.86
CA ALA A 80 6.56 -27.20 14.15
C ALA A 80 7.45 -25.95 14.10
N GLU A 81 8.57 -26.00 13.38
CA GLU A 81 9.49 -24.87 13.21
C GLU A 81 8.87 -23.77 12.34
N ILE A 82 8.24 -24.13 11.22
CA ILE A 82 7.52 -23.19 10.35
C ILE A 82 6.39 -22.53 11.13
N ARG A 83 5.62 -23.29 11.90
CA ARG A 83 4.55 -22.72 12.75
C ARG A 83 5.12 -21.72 13.76
N ARG A 84 6.23 -22.05 14.42
CA ARG A 84 6.90 -21.11 15.32
C ARG A 84 7.27 -19.81 14.61
N LEU A 85 7.79 -19.89 13.39
CA LEU A 85 8.15 -18.72 12.58
C LEU A 85 6.91 -17.92 12.12
N LEU A 86 5.81 -18.60 11.79
CA LEU A 86 4.55 -17.95 11.44
C LEU A 86 3.92 -17.24 12.64
N ASP A 87 3.94 -17.86 13.82
CA ASP A 87 3.48 -17.24 15.07
C ASP A 87 4.32 -15.99 15.40
N GLU A 88 5.65 -16.08 15.28
CA GLU A 88 6.55 -14.93 15.50
C GLU A 88 6.33 -13.82 14.45
N THR A 89 6.11 -14.19 13.19
CA THR A 89 5.78 -13.22 12.12
C THR A 89 4.42 -12.56 12.38
N ARG A 90 3.45 -13.31 12.90
CA ARG A 90 2.14 -12.79 13.31
C ARG A 90 2.28 -11.78 14.43
N ASP A 91 3.10 -12.06 15.43
CA ASP A 91 3.36 -11.11 16.53
C ASP A 91 3.92 -9.78 16.00
N PHE A 92 4.79 -9.81 14.98
CA PHE A 92 5.27 -8.59 14.33
C PHE A 92 4.17 -7.88 13.53
N ILE A 93 3.35 -8.58 12.76
CA ILE A 93 2.29 -7.98 11.93
C ILE A 93 1.16 -7.41 12.80
N ASP A 94 0.81 -8.08 13.90
CA ASP A 94 -0.22 -7.64 14.85
C ASP A 94 0.30 -6.51 15.76
N SER A 95 1.59 -6.19 15.70
CA SER A 95 2.19 -5.12 16.50
C SER A 95 1.72 -3.71 16.07
N PRO A 96 1.61 -2.76 17.02
CA PRO A 96 1.28 -1.36 16.70
C PRO A 96 2.36 -0.67 15.85
N ASP A 97 3.61 -1.14 15.94
CA ASP A 97 4.72 -0.62 15.15
C ASP A 97 4.54 -0.96 13.67
N PHE A 98 4.16 -2.21 13.35
CA PHE A 98 3.85 -2.60 11.99
C PHE A 98 2.69 -1.78 11.41
N GLN A 99 1.63 -1.56 12.18
CA GLN A 99 0.50 -0.73 11.73
C GLN A 99 0.94 0.70 11.39
N THR A 100 1.85 1.27 12.18
CA THR A 100 2.42 2.59 11.92
C THR A 100 3.26 2.59 10.64
N VAL A 101 4.10 1.58 10.45
CA VAL A 101 4.95 1.43 9.26
C VAL A 101 4.10 1.22 8.00
N LEU A 102 3.11 0.34 8.05
CA LEU A 102 2.20 0.06 6.94
C LEU A 102 1.47 1.33 6.52
N ARG A 103 0.98 2.11 7.49
CA ARG A 103 0.34 3.40 7.21
C ARG A 103 1.29 4.38 6.52
N SER A 104 2.51 4.55 7.03
CA SER A 104 3.52 5.42 6.40
C SER A 104 3.86 4.97 4.97
N CYS A 105 3.95 3.66 4.74
CA CYS A 105 4.13 3.08 3.41
C CYS A 105 2.99 3.42 2.45
N LEU A 106 1.74 3.25 2.89
CA LEU A 106 0.56 3.58 2.09
C LEU A 106 0.48 5.09 1.80
N ASP A 107 0.70 5.93 2.81
CA ASP A 107 0.68 7.39 2.67
C ASP A 107 1.71 7.88 1.64
N GLU A 108 2.94 7.36 1.69
CA GLU A 108 4.00 7.72 0.74
C GLU A 108 3.69 7.23 -0.69
N VAL A 109 3.21 5.99 -0.83
CA VAL A 109 2.83 5.42 -2.13
C VAL A 109 1.68 6.20 -2.78
N PHE A 110 0.65 6.58 -2.01
CA PHE A 110 -0.45 7.38 -2.53
C PHE A 110 -0.04 8.83 -2.83
N SER A 111 0.88 9.39 -2.05
CA SER A 111 1.50 10.69 -2.32
C SER A 111 2.29 10.71 -3.63
N LEU A 112 2.86 9.56 -4.03
CA LEU A 112 3.49 9.39 -5.35
C LEU A 112 2.46 9.11 -6.46
N PHE A 113 1.45 8.27 -6.19
CA PHE A 113 0.43 7.86 -7.15
C PHE A 113 -0.41 9.03 -7.67
N LEU A 114 -0.92 9.88 -6.78
CA LEU A 114 -1.85 10.96 -7.13
C LEU A 114 -1.25 11.95 -8.16
N PRO A 115 -0.02 12.49 -7.95
CA PRO A 115 0.60 13.39 -8.92
C PRO A 115 1.00 12.69 -10.23
N ASN A 116 1.50 11.45 -10.15
CA ASN A 116 1.96 10.70 -11.32
C ASN A 116 0.80 10.25 -12.23
N THR A 117 -0.38 10.04 -11.65
CA THR A 117 -1.55 9.57 -12.39
C THR A 117 -2.38 10.73 -12.93
N PHE A 118 -2.57 11.76 -12.11
CA PHE A 118 -3.58 12.78 -12.39
C PHE A 118 -2.97 14.15 -12.64
N ALA A 119 -2.13 14.65 -11.74
CA ALA A 119 -1.62 16.03 -11.84
C ALA A 119 -0.82 16.25 -13.14
N LYS A 120 0.16 15.39 -13.43
CA LYS A 120 1.03 15.56 -14.61
C LYS A 120 0.29 15.47 -15.95
N THR A 121 -0.80 14.70 -16.02
CA THR A 121 -1.47 14.37 -17.29
C THR A 121 -2.74 15.19 -17.53
N PHE A 122 -3.50 15.49 -16.48
CA PHE A 122 -4.82 16.13 -16.60
C PHE A 122 -4.90 17.50 -15.97
N PHE A 123 -3.99 17.81 -15.04
CA PHE A 123 -3.97 19.07 -14.30
C PHE A 123 -2.54 19.64 -14.25
N PRO A 124 -1.90 19.88 -15.41
CA PRO A 124 -0.55 20.42 -15.43
C PRO A 124 -0.57 21.77 -14.70
N LEU A 125 0.06 21.81 -13.53
CA LEU A 125 0.41 23.06 -12.89
C LEU A 125 1.39 23.75 -13.84
N ASP A 126 1.05 24.95 -14.32
CA ASP A 126 2.03 25.76 -15.04
C ASP A 126 3.31 25.82 -14.19
N PRO A 127 4.50 25.56 -14.77
CA PRO A 127 5.73 25.66 -14.02
C PRO A 127 5.82 27.06 -13.39
N PRO A 128 6.26 27.19 -12.13
CA PRO A 128 6.55 28.51 -11.60
C PRO A 128 7.56 29.16 -12.54
N ALA A 129 7.24 30.37 -13.00
CA ALA A 129 8.05 31.12 -13.96
C ALA A 129 9.42 31.49 -13.36
N PHE A 130 10.31 30.51 -13.25
CA PHE A 130 11.73 30.68 -12.96
C PHE A 130 12.50 30.22 -14.19
N ASP A 131 12.51 31.06 -15.21
CA ASP A 131 13.76 31.61 -15.76
C ASP A 131 13.48 32.47 -17.00
N VAL A 132 14.21 33.58 -17.07
CA VAL A 132 14.20 34.66 -18.07
C VAL A 132 13.13 35.74 -17.86
N PRO A 133 13.51 36.99 -17.49
CA PRO A 133 12.59 38.11 -17.39
C PRO A 133 12.21 38.59 -18.79
N LYS A 134 11.28 37.91 -19.44
CA LYS A 134 10.51 38.50 -20.53
C LYS A 134 9.35 39.24 -19.87
N ILE A 135 9.46 40.56 -19.82
CA ILE A 135 8.35 41.45 -19.45
C ILE A 135 7.20 41.13 -20.42
N ARG A 136 6.22 40.35 -19.96
CA ARG A 136 4.93 40.17 -20.61
C ARG A 136 3.92 40.94 -19.77
N GLU A 137 3.19 41.81 -20.44
CA GLU A 137 2.13 42.60 -19.84
C GLU A 137 1.01 41.65 -19.41
N ILE A 138 0.87 41.44 -18.11
CA ILE A 138 -0.21 40.62 -17.52
C ILE A 138 -1.48 41.44 -17.64
N THR A 139 -2.37 41.04 -18.53
CA THR A 139 -3.72 41.61 -18.60
C THR A 139 -4.53 41.02 -17.44
N ARG A 140 -5.33 41.81 -16.72
CA ARG A 140 -6.15 41.32 -15.57
C ARG A 140 -7.00 40.06 -15.86
N GLN A 141 -7.28 39.75 -17.12
CA GLN A 141 -7.97 38.53 -17.54
C GLN A 141 -7.15 37.24 -17.36
N GLU A 142 -5.81 37.30 -17.42
CA GLU A 142 -4.94 36.12 -17.24
C GLU A 142 -4.73 35.77 -15.76
N GLU A 143 -4.93 36.73 -14.84
CA GLU A 143 -4.95 36.45 -13.39
C GLU A 143 -6.23 35.72 -12.98
N GLU A 144 -7.37 35.98 -13.63
CA GLU A 144 -8.62 35.27 -13.39
C GLU A 144 -8.58 33.84 -13.97
N ASP A 145 -7.96 33.63 -15.14
CA ASP A 145 -7.87 32.30 -15.78
C ASP A 145 -6.92 31.32 -15.05
N ARG A 146 -5.95 31.84 -14.27
CA ARG A 146 -5.06 31.05 -13.40
C ARG A 146 -5.74 30.48 -12.16
N THR A 147 -6.95 30.93 -11.84
CA THR A 147 -7.68 30.51 -10.63
C THR A 147 -8.75 29.46 -10.88
N VAL A 148 -9.04 29.14 -12.15
CA VAL A 148 -10.05 28.13 -12.48
C VAL A 148 -9.40 26.75 -12.37
N PRO A 149 -9.82 25.89 -11.42
CA PRO A 149 -9.30 24.53 -11.37
C PRO A 149 -9.66 23.84 -12.69
N VAL A 150 -8.65 23.43 -13.45
CA VAL A 150 -8.83 22.60 -14.64
C VAL A 150 -9.67 21.40 -14.20
N ALA A 151 -10.84 21.23 -14.81
CA ALA A 151 -11.78 20.18 -14.46
C ALA A 151 -12.00 19.30 -15.68
N VAL A 152 -11.85 17.98 -15.48
CA VAL A 152 -11.94 17.00 -16.58
C VAL A 152 -13.10 16.04 -16.31
N PRO A 153 -13.79 15.54 -17.35
CA PRO A 153 -14.81 14.51 -17.18
C PRO A 153 -14.24 13.27 -16.48
N PHE A 154 -14.94 12.77 -15.47
CA PHE A 154 -14.50 11.59 -14.70
C PHE A 154 -14.17 10.38 -15.59
N ALA A 155 -14.93 10.17 -16.67
CA ALA A 155 -14.66 9.10 -17.64
C ALA A 155 -13.25 9.13 -18.24
N ASN A 156 -12.66 10.32 -18.41
CA ASN A 156 -11.34 10.48 -19.01
C ASN A 156 -10.21 10.09 -18.05
N LEU A 157 -10.50 9.98 -16.75
CA LEU A 157 -9.54 9.62 -15.71
C LEU A 157 -9.35 8.10 -15.58
N LEU A 158 -10.38 7.31 -15.88
CA LEU A 158 -10.38 5.85 -15.73
C LEU A 158 -9.25 5.15 -16.52
N PRO A 159 -8.96 5.53 -17.79
CA PRO A 159 -7.85 4.93 -18.52
C PRO A 159 -6.49 5.20 -17.88
N ALA A 160 -6.31 6.35 -17.23
CA ALA A 160 -5.06 6.67 -16.54
C ALA A 160 -4.86 5.78 -15.31
N VAL A 161 -5.90 5.57 -14.52
CA VAL A 161 -5.86 4.61 -13.39
C VAL A 161 -5.52 3.20 -13.88
N SER A 162 -6.17 2.75 -14.96
CA SER A 162 -5.89 1.42 -15.53
C SER A 162 -4.44 1.28 -16.00
N ARG A 163 -3.85 2.31 -16.61
CA ARG A 163 -2.42 2.29 -16.98
C ARG A 163 -1.51 2.20 -15.76
N GLN A 164 -1.87 2.85 -14.65
CA GLN A 164 -1.05 2.86 -13.44
C GLN A 164 -1.00 1.52 -12.75
N VAL A 165 -2.07 0.72 -12.79
CA VAL A 165 -2.04 -0.67 -12.28
C VAL A 165 -0.89 -1.46 -12.92
N HIS A 166 -0.69 -1.33 -14.23
CA HIS A 166 0.42 -2.00 -14.91
C HIS A 166 1.79 -1.47 -14.48
N LEU A 167 1.93 -0.17 -14.20
CA LEU A 167 3.18 0.42 -13.73
C LEU A 167 3.49 0.02 -12.27
N VAL A 168 2.47 -0.09 -11.43
CA VAL A 168 2.59 -0.54 -10.04
C VAL A 168 3.03 -2.01 -9.99
N VAL A 169 2.49 -2.87 -10.85
CA VAL A 169 2.79 -4.32 -10.82
C VAL A 169 4.02 -4.69 -11.64
N ASN A 170 4.16 -4.15 -12.86
CA ASN A 170 5.17 -4.57 -13.85
C ASN A 170 6.17 -3.46 -14.23
N GLY A 171 6.14 -2.32 -13.54
CA GLY A 171 7.04 -1.21 -13.84
C GLY A 171 8.50 -1.61 -13.75
N THR A 172 9.28 -1.28 -14.78
CA THR A 172 10.74 -1.51 -14.80
C THR A 172 11.44 -0.25 -15.30
N PRO A 173 12.11 0.52 -14.42
CA PRO A 173 12.15 0.37 -12.96
C PRO A 173 10.80 0.70 -12.28
N ASN A 174 10.51 0.07 -11.14
CA ASN A 174 9.29 0.35 -10.36
C ASN A 174 9.56 1.46 -9.34
N GLU A 175 9.10 2.67 -9.65
CA GLU A 175 9.27 3.83 -8.75
C GLU A 175 8.52 3.66 -7.42
N TYR A 176 7.39 2.93 -7.39
CA TYR A 176 6.64 2.68 -6.16
C TYR A 176 7.44 1.80 -5.19
N VAL A 177 8.04 0.72 -5.69
CA VAL A 177 8.90 -0.16 -4.88
C VAL A 177 10.16 0.56 -4.42
N LYS A 178 10.76 1.39 -5.29
CA LYS A 178 11.91 2.23 -4.89
C LYS A 178 11.55 3.15 -3.74
N THR A 179 10.40 3.84 -3.84
CA THR A 179 9.95 4.74 -2.77
C THR A 179 9.80 4.02 -1.45
N LEU A 180 9.18 2.83 -1.42
CA LEU A 180 9.07 2.02 -0.21
C LEU A 180 10.43 1.73 0.43
N ALA A 181 11.46 1.45 -0.37
CA ALA A 181 12.80 1.15 0.14
C ALA A 181 13.48 2.32 0.88
N TYR A 182 13.04 3.56 0.66
CA TYR A 182 13.59 4.77 1.30
C TYR A 182 12.80 5.25 2.51
N ILE A 183 11.70 4.57 2.86
CA ILE A 183 10.87 4.94 4.02
C ILE A 183 11.62 4.57 5.31
N LYS A 184 11.84 5.57 6.16
CA LYS A 184 12.67 5.42 7.37
C LYS A 184 12.02 4.51 8.40
N GLU A 185 10.69 4.58 8.50
CA GLU A 185 9.86 3.75 9.36
C GLU A 185 10.04 2.28 8.99
N LEU A 186 10.00 1.95 7.69
CA LEU A 186 10.22 0.60 7.20
C LEU A 186 11.66 0.12 7.42
N GLN A 187 12.65 0.99 7.22
CA GLN A 187 14.06 0.66 7.50
C GLN A 187 14.31 0.41 8.99
N GLY A 188 13.75 1.25 9.86
CA GLY A 188 13.86 1.10 11.31
C GLY A 188 13.18 -0.16 11.80
N PHE A 189 11.98 -0.44 11.32
CA PHE A 189 11.25 -1.66 11.66
C PHE A 189 11.97 -2.92 11.19
N SER A 190 12.50 -2.92 9.95
CA SER A 190 13.35 -4.01 9.46
C SER A 190 14.56 -4.24 10.37
N ALA A 191 15.26 -3.17 10.80
CA ALA A 191 16.41 -3.29 11.69
C ALA A 191 16.04 -3.90 13.06
N ILE A 192 14.88 -3.55 13.61
CA ILE A 192 14.36 -4.12 14.85
C ILE A 192 14.12 -5.63 14.69
N ILE A 193 13.42 -6.03 13.62
CA ILE A 193 13.19 -7.45 13.32
C ILE A 193 14.53 -8.19 13.18
N TYR A 194 15.46 -7.69 12.37
CA TYR A 194 16.74 -8.39 12.22
C TYR A 194 17.51 -8.52 13.54
N SER A 195 17.50 -7.49 14.39
CA SER A 195 18.15 -7.55 15.70
C SER A 195 17.50 -8.56 16.65
N SER A 196 16.17 -8.72 16.62
CA SER A 196 15.49 -9.70 17.48
C SER A 196 15.82 -11.13 17.06
N PHE A 197 15.90 -11.42 15.76
CA PHE A 197 16.31 -12.74 15.27
C PHE A 197 17.79 -13.02 15.54
N GLU A 198 18.67 -12.02 15.46
CA GLU A 198 20.08 -12.18 15.85
C GLU A 198 20.24 -12.54 17.33
N GLU A 199 19.47 -11.92 18.24
CA GLU A 199 19.47 -12.26 19.66
C GLU A 199 18.98 -13.69 19.91
N VAL A 200 17.93 -14.12 19.21
CA VAL A 200 17.40 -15.49 19.30
C VAL A 200 18.43 -16.52 18.81
N VAL A 201 19.11 -16.25 17.69
CA VAL A 201 20.18 -17.13 17.17
C VAL A 201 21.39 -17.14 18.09
N ALA A 202 21.74 -16.02 18.72
CA ALA A 202 22.85 -15.95 19.67
C ALA A 202 22.56 -16.67 21.00
N ALA A 203 21.28 -16.86 21.34
CA ALA A 203 20.83 -17.54 22.56
C ALA A 203 20.53 -19.05 22.39
N ALA A 204 20.44 -19.54 21.16
CA ALA A 204 20.19 -20.94 20.80
C ALA A 204 21.48 -21.77 20.66
#